data_AF-A0A3D0GB11-F1
#
_entry.id   AF-A0A3D0GB11-F1
#
_cell.length_a   1.000
_cell.length_b   1.000
_cell.length_c   1.000
_cell.angle_alpha   90.00
_cell.angle_beta   90.00
_cell.angle_gamma   90.00
#
_symmetry.space_group_name_H-M   'P 1'
#
loop_
_entity.id
_entity.type
_entity.pdbx_description
1 polymer ?
#
loop_
_entity_poly.entity_id
_entity_poly.type
_entity_poly.pdbx_seq_one_letter_code
_entity_poly.pdbx_strand_id
1 'polypeptide(L)'
;MSTFQIKPPSNAQRIWRVADLPRERGLRRYLITNPLGEASTVLLSKRRRQVMDLLMQGPVHCASPVRLSDMVHLLREETKVDIETEFYPGDEETGAGTYGVYFLRSKVTLLDENEVAA
;
A
#
# COMPACT_ATOMS: atom_id res chain seq x y z
N MET A 1 4.73 28.29 -21.21
CA MET A 1 4.61 26.86 -21.57
C MET A 1 4.15 26.14 -20.32
N SER A 2 2.88 25.71 -20.26
CA SER A 2 2.37 25.01 -19.07
C SER A 2 2.97 23.60 -19.03
N THR A 3 3.89 23.38 -18.10
CA THR A 3 4.38 22.06 -17.73
C THR A 3 3.18 21.24 -17.24
N PHE A 4 2.81 20.19 -17.98
CA PHE A 4 1.91 19.17 -17.46
C PHE A 4 2.61 18.52 -16.27
N GLN A 5 2.34 19.00 -15.05
CA GLN A 5 2.82 18.36 -13.84
C GLN A 5 2.17 16.98 -13.75
N ILE A 6 2.99 15.94 -13.88
CA ILE A 6 2.59 14.57 -13.58
C ILE A 6 2.25 14.54 -12.09
N LYS A 7 0.98 14.32 -11.77
CA LYS A 7 0.47 14.25 -10.40
C LYS A 7 0.02 12.83 -10.10
N PRO A 8 0.13 12.38 -8.84
CA PRO A 8 -0.43 11.10 -8.45
C PRO A 8 -1.95 11.11 -8.61
N PRO A 9 -2.59 9.93 -8.66
CA PRO A 9 -4.04 9.82 -8.65
C PRO A 9 -4.66 10.63 -7.50
N SER A 10 -5.81 11.24 -7.74
CA SER A 10 -6.49 12.09 -6.75
C SER A 10 -6.92 11.34 -5.49
N ASN A 11 -7.04 10.01 -5.56
CA ASN A 11 -7.33 9.13 -4.42
C ASN A 11 -6.06 8.64 -3.70
N ALA A 12 -4.87 9.15 -4.04
CA ALA A 12 -3.66 8.83 -3.30
C ALA A 12 -3.76 9.32 -1.85
N GLN A 13 -3.61 8.40 -0.92
CA GLN A 13 -3.86 8.61 0.50
C GLN A 13 -2.61 9.12 1.19
N ARG A 14 -2.78 10.10 2.09
CA ARG A 14 -1.68 10.65 2.89
C ARG A 14 -1.91 10.35 4.37
N ILE A 15 -0.97 9.61 4.96
CA ILE A 15 -1.05 9.17 6.35
C ILE A 15 -0.13 10.05 7.20
N TRP A 16 -0.71 10.82 8.11
CA TRP A 16 0.02 11.74 8.99
C TRP A 16 0.25 11.16 10.37
N ARG A 17 -0.70 10.36 10.86
CA ARG A 17 -0.67 9.77 12.21
C ARG A 17 -1.26 8.37 12.19
N VAL A 18 -0.96 7.60 13.24
CA VAL A 18 -1.44 6.21 13.39
C VAL A 18 -2.96 6.11 13.32
N ALA A 19 -3.67 7.14 13.80
CA ALA A 19 -5.13 7.18 13.79
C ALA A 19 -5.75 7.30 12.37
N ASP A 20 -4.96 7.65 11.36
CA ASP A 20 -5.42 7.73 9.97
C ASP A 20 -5.40 6.35 9.27
N LEU A 21 -4.76 5.34 9.89
CA LEU A 21 -4.73 3.98 9.35
C LEU A 21 -6.07 3.25 9.57
N PRO A 22 -6.38 2.23 8.76
CA PRO A 22 -7.48 1.31 9.04
C PRO A 22 -7.43 0.80 10.49
N ARG A 23 -8.56 0.83 11.20
CA ARG A 23 -8.59 0.59 12.66
C ARG A 23 -8.31 -0.86 13.04
N GLU A 24 -8.68 -1.78 12.16
CA GLU A 24 -8.62 -3.20 12.44
C GLU A 24 -7.19 -3.74 12.48
N ARG A 25 -6.88 -4.52 13.53
CA ARG A 25 -5.54 -5.06 13.78
C ARG A 25 -5.51 -6.56 14.04
N GLY A 26 -6.67 -7.20 14.14
CA GLY A 26 -6.78 -8.65 14.38
C GLY A 26 -6.12 -9.47 13.27
N LEU A 27 -5.87 -10.75 13.53
CA LEU A 27 -5.38 -11.66 12.48
C LEU A 27 -6.41 -11.72 11.33
N ARG A 28 -5.95 -11.65 10.09
CA ARG A 28 -6.80 -11.77 8.90
C ARG A 28 -6.05 -12.49 7.78
N ARG A 29 -6.80 -13.24 6.96
CA ARG A 29 -6.27 -14.01 5.83
C ARG A 29 -6.50 -13.26 4.52
N TYR A 30 -5.48 -13.26 3.67
CA TYR A 30 -5.48 -12.60 2.37
C TYR A 30 -5.07 -13.61 1.31
N LEU A 31 -5.77 -13.59 0.17
CA LEU A 31 -5.30 -14.18 -1.07
C LEU A 31 -4.62 -13.08 -1.89
N ILE A 32 -3.35 -13.30 -2.24
CA ILE A 32 -2.54 -12.39 -3.03
C ILE A 32 -2.25 -13.08 -4.36
N THR A 33 -2.73 -12.50 -5.45
CA THR A 33 -2.38 -12.91 -6.81
C THR A 33 -1.43 -11.87 -7.41
N ASN A 34 -0.20 -12.28 -7.68
CA ASN A 34 0.80 -11.38 -8.28
C ASN A 34 0.48 -11.10 -9.76
N PRO A 35 1.18 -10.14 -10.41
CA PRO A 35 0.95 -9.85 -11.82
C PRO A 35 1.24 -11.00 -12.79
N LEU A 36 2.02 -12.01 -12.37
CA LEU A 36 2.28 -13.22 -13.14
C LEU A 36 1.16 -14.27 -13.00
N GLY A 37 0.16 -14.02 -12.15
CA GLY A 37 -0.96 -14.92 -11.88
C GLY A 37 -0.70 -15.94 -10.77
N GLU A 38 0.46 -15.92 -10.11
CA GLU A 38 0.73 -16.81 -9.00
C GLU A 38 -0.04 -16.34 -7.76
N ALA A 39 -0.79 -17.27 -7.17
CA ALA A 39 -1.59 -17.00 -5.98
C ALA A 39 -0.90 -17.53 -4.71
N SER A 40 -0.94 -16.75 -3.63
CA SER A 40 -0.48 -17.17 -2.31
C SER A 40 -1.43 -16.69 -1.23
N THR A 41 -1.58 -17.49 -0.17
CA THR A 41 -2.39 -17.12 0.98
C THR A 41 -1.49 -16.72 2.14
N VAL A 42 -1.76 -15.57 2.76
CA VAL A 42 -1.00 -15.07 3.89
C VAL A 42 -1.89 -14.67 5.06
N LEU A 43 -1.35 -14.78 6.26
CA LEU A 43 -1.98 -14.32 7.49
C LEU A 43 -1.26 -13.07 8.00
N LEU A 44 -1.98 -11.95 8.05
CA LEU A 44 -1.44 -10.68 8.54
C LEU A 44 -2.17 -10.23 9.79
N SER A 45 -1.44 -9.52 10.65
CA SER A 45 -1.96 -8.95 11.88
C SER A 45 -1.24 -7.64 12.20
N LYS A 46 -1.77 -6.92 13.20
CA LYS A 46 -1.18 -5.67 13.72
C LYS A 46 -0.99 -4.66 12.57
N ARG A 47 0.17 -4.01 12.51
CA ARG A 47 0.43 -2.94 11.55
C ARG A 47 0.53 -3.44 10.11
N ARG A 48 1.03 -4.66 9.88
CA ARG A 48 1.08 -5.27 8.54
C ARG A 48 -0.30 -5.39 7.91
N ARG A 49 -1.29 -5.85 8.70
CA ARG A 49 -2.70 -5.85 8.30
C ARG A 49 -3.19 -4.44 7.94
N GLN A 50 -2.99 -3.46 8.83
CA GLN A 50 -3.46 -2.09 8.59
C GLN A 50 -2.88 -1.49 7.30
N VAL A 51 -1.61 -1.76 7.01
CA VAL A 51 -0.95 -1.27 5.79
C VAL A 51 -1.42 -2.02 4.55
N MET A 52 -1.65 -3.33 4.63
CA MET A 52 -2.28 -4.09 3.54
C MET A 52 -3.69 -3.56 3.25
N ASP A 53 -4.53 -3.41 4.28
CA ASP A 53 -5.90 -2.88 4.16
C ASP A 53 -5.89 -1.46 3.57
N LEU A 54 -4.91 -0.63 3.94
CA LEU A 54 -4.74 0.72 3.40
C LEU A 54 -4.40 0.69 1.90
N LEU A 55 -3.44 -0.16 1.50
CA LEU A 55 -3.02 -0.31 0.11
C LEU A 55 -4.14 -0.87 -0.78
N MET A 56 -5.03 -1.71 -0.22
CA MET A 56 -6.23 -2.20 -0.89
C MET A 56 -7.27 -1.09 -1.15
N GLN A 57 -7.26 0.00 -0.38
CA GLN A 57 -8.17 1.14 -0.57
C GLN A 57 -7.69 2.09 -1.67
N GLY A 58 -6.40 2.12 -1.97
CA GLY A 58 -5.82 2.93 -3.04
C GLY A 58 -4.34 3.25 -2.84
N PRO A 59 -3.75 4.04 -3.75
CA PRO A 59 -2.34 4.44 -3.68
C PRO A 59 -2.02 5.20 -2.39
N VAL A 60 -0.78 5.15 -1.92
CA VAL A 60 -0.39 5.74 -0.63
C VAL A 60 0.91 6.51 -0.75
N HIS A 61 0.93 7.78 -0.32
CA HIS A 61 2.15 8.57 -0.28
C HIS A 61 3.21 7.93 0.64
N CYS A 62 4.43 7.76 0.14
CA CYS A 62 5.55 7.17 0.89
C CYS A 62 5.94 8.04 2.10
N ALA A 63 5.90 9.36 1.92
CA ALA A 63 6.23 10.33 2.94
C ALA A 63 5.16 10.32 4.05
N SER A 64 5.42 9.54 5.11
CA SER A 64 4.56 9.42 6.28
C SER A 64 5.38 9.39 7.58
N PRO A 65 5.00 10.17 8.62
CA PRO A 65 5.59 10.09 9.95
C PRO A 65 5.43 8.72 10.64
N VAL A 66 4.53 7.87 10.11
CA VAL A 66 4.16 6.58 10.70
C VAL A 66 5.04 5.43 10.21
N ARG A 67 6.11 5.73 9.46
CA ARG A 67 7.08 4.76 8.91
C ARG A 67 6.41 3.67 8.07
N LEU A 68 5.59 4.08 7.10
CA LEU A 68 4.95 3.15 6.16
C LEU A 68 5.97 2.35 5.34
N SER A 69 7.14 2.94 5.04
CA SER A 69 8.23 2.29 4.31
C SER A 69 8.67 0.96 4.94
N ASP A 70 8.84 0.94 6.27
CA ASP A 70 9.27 -0.25 7.00
C ASP A 70 8.24 -1.38 6.84
N MET A 71 6.97 -1.02 6.88
CA MET A 71 5.87 -1.99 6.75
C MET A 71 5.70 -2.47 5.32
N VAL A 72 5.83 -1.58 4.33
CA VAL A 72 5.81 -1.95 2.91
C VAL A 72 6.98 -2.88 2.59
N HIS A 73 8.16 -2.62 3.12
CA HIS A 73 9.31 -3.50 2.96
C HIS A 73 9.02 -4.90 3.53
N LEU A 74 8.53 -4.99 4.77
CA LEU A 74 8.15 -6.29 5.37
C LEU A 74 7.07 -7.02 4.55
N LEU A 75 6.08 -6.31 4.03
CA LEU A 75 5.04 -6.93 3.19
C LEU A 75 5.64 -7.53 1.92
N ARG A 76 6.52 -6.81 1.20
CA ARG A 76 7.19 -7.31 0.00
C ARG A 76 7.98 -8.60 0.29
N GLU A 77 8.79 -8.58 1.35
CA GLU A 77 9.64 -9.71 1.73
C GLU A 77 8.82 -10.94 2.20
N GLU A 78 7.77 -10.73 2.98
CA GLU A 78 7.06 -11.83 3.65
C GLU A 78 5.90 -12.41 2.84
N THR A 79 5.28 -11.63 1.94
CA THR A 79 3.99 -12.02 1.32
C THR A 79 4.01 -12.11 -0.20
N LYS A 80 5.17 -11.93 -0.84
CA LYS A 80 5.31 -11.82 -2.31
C LYS A 80 4.37 -10.79 -2.96
N VAL A 81 3.85 -9.85 -2.15
CA VAL A 81 2.95 -8.83 -2.67
C VAL A 81 3.75 -7.86 -3.50
N ASP A 82 3.29 -7.64 -4.72
CA ASP A 82 3.85 -6.62 -5.58
C ASP A 82 3.25 -5.26 -5.23
N ILE A 83 4.10 -4.41 -4.67
CA ILE A 83 3.82 -3.02 -4.35
C ILE A 83 4.87 -2.21 -5.11
N GLU A 84 4.45 -1.44 -6.12
CA GLU A 84 5.35 -0.57 -6.87
C GLU A 84 5.50 0.79 -6.17
N THR A 85 6.65 1.44 -6.35
CA THR A 85 6.83 2.84 -5.96
C THR A 85 6.99 3.69 -7.20
N GLU A 86 6.03 4.56 -7.47
CA GLU A 86 6.14 5.57 -8.52
C GLU A 86 6.59 6.90 -7.92
N PHE A 87 7.42 7.63 -8.65
CA PHE A 87 7.97 8.92 -8.22
C PHE A 87 7.34 10.07 -8.99
N TYR A 88 6.93 11.11 -8.26
CA TYR A 88 6.28 12.28 -8.79
C TYR A 88 7.11 13.53 -8.47
N PRO A 89 7.21 14.50 -9.39
CA PRO A 89 7.95 15.73 -9.16
C PRO A 89 7.32 16.51 -8.00
N GLY A 90 8.19 17.04 -7.13
CA GLY A 90 7.80 17.99 -6.10
C GLY A 90 7.58 19.39 -6.67
N ASP A 91 7.30 20.33 -5.79
CA ASP A 91 7.17 21.75 -6.13
C ASP A 91 8.52 22.46 -5.97
N GLU A 92 9.17 22.76 -7.10
CA GLU A 92 10.45 23.45 -7.16
C GLU A 92 10.42 24.84 -6.51
N GLU A 93 9.29 25.56 -6.57
CA GLU A 93 9.17 26.91 -5.97
C GLU A 93 9.28 26.85 -4.45
N THR A 94 8.78 25.76 -3.84
CA THR A 94 8.88 25.51 -2.40
C THR A 94 10.16 24.77 -1.99
N GLY A 95 11.01 24.39 -2.96
CA GLY A 95 12.16 23.52 -2.75
C GLY A 95 11.81 22.07 -2.41
N ALA A 96 10.56 21.65 -2.67
CA ALA A 96 10.12 20.29 -2.42
C ALA A 96 10.68 19.35 -3.50
N GLY A 97 11.46 18.37 -3.07
CA GLY A 97 12.00 17.33 -3.95
C GLY A 97 10.94 16.31 -4.41
N THR A 98 11.37 15.41 -5.30
CA THR A 98 10.58 14.27 -5.77
C THR A 98 10.04 13.44 -4.60
N TYR A 99 8.80 12.99 -4.69
CA TYR A 99 8.17 12.15 -3.68
C TYR A 99 7.61 10.86 -4.29
N GLY A 100 7.59 9.80 -3.48
CA GLY A 100 7.08 8.49 -3.89
C GLY A 100 5.61 8.28 -3.51
N VAL A 101 4.92 7.45 -4.29
CA VAL A 101 3.60 6.89 -3.98
C VAL A 101 3.66 5.38 -4.21
N TYR A 102 3.18 4.62 -3.23
CA TYR A 102 3.04 3.17 -3.31
C TYR A 102 1.76 2.78 -4.05
N PHE A 103 1.88 1.82 -4.95
CA PHE A 103 0.78 1.24 -5.71
C PHE A 103 0.73 -0.27 -5.50
N LEU A 104 -0.42 -0.79 -5.10
CA LEU A 104 -0.64 -2.22 -5.03
C LEU A 104 -0.88 -2.77 -6.44
N ARG A 105 0.05 -3.59 -6.94
CA ARG A 105 -0.03 -4.21 -8.28
C ARG A 105 -0.59 -5.63 -8.23
N SER A 106 -0.36 -6.33 -7.12
CA SER A 106 -1.03 -7.60 -6.88
C SER A 106 -2.53 -7.41 -6.64
N LYS A 107 -3.34 -8.34 -7.14
CA LYS A 107 -4.73 -8.44 -6.72
C LYS A 107 -4.76 -9.03 -5.32
N VAL A 108 -5.33 -8.33 -4.36
CA VAL A 108 -5.46 -8.80 -2.98
C VAL A 108 -6.94 -8.91 -2.62
N THR A 109 -7.36 -10.06 -2.13
CA THR A 109 -8.72 -10.29 -1.64
C THR A 109 -8.69 -10.78 -0.20
N LEU A 110 -9.60 -10.26 0.62
CA LEU A 110 -9.84 -10.80 1.95
C LEU A 110 -10.49 -12.16 1.80
N LEU A 111 -9.97 -13.16 2.50
CA LEU A 111 -10.64 -14.46 2.62
C LEU A 111 -11.45 -14.45 3.92
N ASP A 112 -12.71 -14.88 3.82
CA ASP A 112 -13.52 -15.11 5.01
C ASP A 112 -13.07 -16.40 5.72
N GLU A 113 -13.35 -16.48 7.02
CA GLU A 113 -12.99 -17.66 7.82
C GLU A 113 -13.67 -18.95 7.31
N ASN A 114 -14.72 -18.82 6.49
CA ASN A 114 -15.53 -19.92 5.96
C ASN A 114 -15.12 -20.40 4.54
N GLU A 115 -14.22 -19.71 3.82
CA GLU A 115 -13.87 -20.06 2.43
C GLU A 115 -12.69 -21.05 2.30
N VAL A 116 -12.56 -22.00 3.22
CA VAL A 116 -11.59 -23.10 3.08
C VAL A 116 -12.24 -24.44 3.36
N ALA A 117 -13.27 -24.75 2.57
CA ALA A 117 -13.79 -26.10 2.41
C ALA A 117 -14.52 -26.20 1.06
N ALA A 118 -13.78 -26.34 -0.03
CA ALA A 118 -14.26 -26.89 -1.29
C ALA A 118 -13.09 -27.52 -2.05
#